data_AF-K0KPC7-F1
#
_entry.id   AF-K0KPC7-F1
#
_cell.length_a   1.000
_cell.length_b   1.000
_cell.length_c   1.000
_cell.angle_alpha   90.00
_cell.angle_beta   90.00
_cell.angle_gamma   90.00
#
_symmetry.space_group_name_H-M   'P 1'
#
loop_
_entity.id
_entity.type
_entity.pdbx_description
1 polymer ?
#
loop_
_entity_poly.entity_id
_entity_poly.type
_entity_poly.pdbx_seq_one_letter_code
_entity_poly.pdbx_strand_id
1 'polypeptide(L)'
;MMDIKSGITDDVFHPSLDTPKESDDNVQHTPKKLDDLPADVLYELCNYLDPINLMKTNRYLCDVFAPYYYDKIYLFLVLTKTDSERKMDMRHLQVGAEVVYDHKGVKQSLAERIMKRTLYDYEVLDTGVDNEYLKTADEHLTPRFSRLKLKRKTIIPSVIYKYDQIICILEHVIKNPNSRLRRYIRKIMVNVAIFDGFPELITNEGCSIQQKIEELRIENRSEVLITDQISNTMDITIQPKVCRCHTPLTTMPFETFESKDKSTEYQYTPYWREQILVGALYHYYYNNWRIGILQENTQERFEKVNAFSILKIKMTYIYRVSNLKEKEKLKDEHATHIQGCVRLENKSFVTKNTVETLLEDLIDLMGSNSICGNMDCSLILSGILDYKMGFTNPKALSIDLGILKPTFIMINRKPNTN
;
A
#
# COMPACT_ATOMS: atom_id res chain seq x y z
N MET A 1 -6.88 -8.93 10.81
CA MET A 1 -6.88 -8.63 9.35
C MET A 1 -8.30 -8.91 8.88
N MET A 2 -9.11 -7.87 8.72
CA MET A 2 -10.55 -8.00 8.49
C MET A 2 -10.79 -8.45 7.04
N ASP A 3 -11.46 -9.58 6.90
CA ASP A 3 -11.83 -10.16 5.62
C ASP A 3 -13.08 -9.42 5.10
N ILE A 4 -12.88 -8.51 4.14
CA ILE A 4 -13.97 -7.75 3.49
C ILE A 4 -14.81 -8.68 2.56
N LYS A 5 -14.46 -9.97 2.44
CA LYS A 5 -15.09 -10.91 1.51
C LYS A 5 -16.53 -11.35 1.82
N SER A 6 -17.14 -10.98 2.94
CA SER A 6 -18.47 -11.51 3.31
C SER A 6 -19.62 -10.50 3.32
N GLY A 7 -19.51 -9.36 2.62
CA GLY A 7 -20.39 -8.21 2.88
C GLY A 7 -21.40 -7.80 1.81
N ILE A 8 -21.40 -8.40 0.62
CA ILE A 8 -22.28 -7.95 -0.47
C ILE A 8 -22.91 -9.19 -1.12
N THR A 9 -24.03 -9.64 -0.57
CA THR A 9 -24.97 -10.50 -1.29
C THR A 9 -26.35 -9.88 -1.16
N ASP A 10 -26.96 -9.62 -2.32
CA ASP A 10 -28.37 -9.31 -2.48
C ASP A 10 -29.20 -10.45 -1.89
N ASP A 11 -30.10 -10.15 -0.94
CA ASP A 11 -31.26 -10.94 -0.47
C ASP A 11 -31.44 -10.85 1.05
N VAL A 12 -32.01 -9.75 1.57
CA VAL A 12 -32.55 -9.74 2.95
C VAL A 12 -33.78 -8.83 3.06
N PHE A 13 -34.86 -9.11 2.33
CA PHE A 13 -36.17 -8.56 2.67
C PHE A 13 -37.31 -9.52 2.29
N HIS A 14 -37.83 -10.26 3.29
CA HIS A 14 -39.22 -10.72 3.32
C HIS A 14 -39.79 -10.65 4.76
N PRO A 15 -41.09 -10.32 4.94
CA PRO A 15 -41.66 -9.98 6.25
C PRO A 15 -42.38 -11.15 6.96
N SER A 16 -42.21 -11.15 8.29
CA SER A 16 -43.08 -11.55 9.42
C SER A 16 -44.00 -12.78 9.34
N LEU A 17 -43.89 -13.65 10.36
CA LEU A 17 -44.94 -14.54 10.84
C LEU A 17 -45.42 -14.09 12.23
N ASP A 18 -46.73 -13.87 12.34
CA ASP A 18 -47.46 -13.48 13.55
C ASP A 18 -47.49 -14.58 14.61
N THR A 19 -47.45 -14.19 15.88
CA THR A 19 -47.94 -14.99 17.02
C THR A 19 -48.56 -14.09 18.11
N PRO A 20 -49.45 -14.63 18.96
CA PRO A 20 -50.62 -13.93 19.46
C PRO A 20 -50.44 -13.25 20.83
N LYS A 21 -51.38 -12.33 21.10
CA LYS A 21 -51.51 -11.50 22.29
C LYS A 21 -51.97 -12.30 23.52
N GLU A 22 -51.31 -12.08 24.65
CA GLU A 22 -51.89 -12.23 25.98
C GLU A 22 -51.66 -10.95 26.82
N SER A 23 -52.67 -10.62 27.61
CA SER A 23 -52.82 -9.46 28.49
C SER A 23 -52.37 -9.78 29.91
N ASP A 24 -51.71 -8.84 30.58
CA ASP A 24 -52.11 -8.33 31.91
C ASP A 24 -51.06 -7.33 32.45
N ASP A 25 -51.54 -6.41 33.28
CA ASP A 25 -50.87 -5.21 33.78
C ASP A 25 -49.47 -5.47 34.36
N ASN A 26 -48.47 -5.15 33.57
CA ASN A 26 -47.08 -4.99 33.98
C ASN A 26 -46.60 -3.72 33.28
N VAL A 27 -45.85 -2.84 33.97
CA VAL A 27 -45.16 -1.74 33.30
C VAL A 27 -44.26 -2.38 32.25
N GLN A 28 -44.75 -2.44 31.01
CA GLN A 28 -44.05 -3.00 29.89
C GLN A 28 -42.88 -2.05 29.64
N HIS A 29 -41.75 -2.35 30.28
CA HIS A 29 -40.47 -1.94 29.74
C HIS A 29 -40.35 -2.65 28.40
N THR A 30 -40.90 -2.04 27.36
CA THR A 30 -40.58 -2.40 25.98
C THR A 30 -39.06 -2.40 25.92
N PRO A 31 -38.42 -3.56 25.63
CA PRO A 31 -36.98 -3.62 25.60
C PRO A 31 -36.50 -2.53 24.64
N LYS A 32 -35.73 -1.57 25.15
CA LYS A 32 -35.16 -0.51 24.32
C LYS A 32 -34.36 -1.20 23.23
N LYS A 33 -34.66 -0.89 21.97
CA LYS A 33 -33.89 -1.46 20.88
C LYS A 33 -32.52 -0.79 20.88
N LEU A 34 -31.52 -1.49 20.35
CA LEU A 34 -30.14 -1.00 20.34
C LEU A 34 -30.02 0.35 19.61
N ASP A 35 -30.81 0.56 18.57
CA ASP A 35 -30.93 1.78 17.79
C ASP A 35 -31.67 2.94 18.48
N ASP A 36 -32.29 2.70 19.64
CA ASP A 36 -32.88 3.76 20.47
C ASP A 36 -31.84 4.38 21.43
N LEU A 37 -30.63 3.81 21.51
CA LEU A 37 -29.56 4.34 22.35
C LEU A 37 -28.93 5.59 21.71
N PRO A 38 -28.59 6.61 22.51
CA PRO A 38 -27.92 7.78 21.97
C PRO A 38 -26.51 7.44 21.47
N ALA A 39 -26.03 8.21 20.49
CA ALA A 39 -24.84 7.88 19.72
C ALA A 39 -23.58 7.73 20.58
N ASP A 40 -23.45 8.53 21.64
CA ASP A 40 -22.36 8.45 22.63
C ASP A 40 -22.31 7.09 23.34
N VAL A 41 -23.47 6.56 23.74
CA VAL A 41 -23.58 5.21 24.32
C VAL A 41 -23.23 4.14 23.28
N LEU A 42 -23.71 4.30 22.05
CA LEU A 42 -23.40 3.40 20.94
C LEU A 42 -21.90 3.37 20.62
N TYR A 43 -21.22 4.53 20.66
CA TYR A 43 -19.77 4.61 20.48
C TYR A 43 -19.01 3.93 21.62
N GLU A 44 -19.48 4.09 22.86
CA GLU A 44 -18.86 3.40 24.00
C GLU A 44 -19.01 1.87 23.88
N LEU A 45 -20.12 1.39 23.35
CA LEU A 45 -20.32 -0.04 23.07
C LEU A 45 -19.34 -0.60 22.03
N CYS A 46 -18.81 0.23 21.11
CA CYS A 46 -17.78 -0.20 20.17
C CYS A 46 -16.43 -0.52 20.83
N ASN A 47 -16.23 -0.17 22.11
CA ASN A 47 -15.08 -0.66 22.88
C ASN A 47 -15.20 -2.15 23.21
N TYR A 48 -16.42 -2.72 23.13
CA TYR A 48 -16.73 -4.10 23.52
C TYR A 48 -17.28 -4.95 22.35
N LEU A 49 -17.87 -4.32 21.34
CA LEU A 49 -18.50 -4.95 20.20
C LEU A 49 -17.82 -4.53 18.90
N ASP A 50 -17.81 -5.42 17.90
CA ASP A 50 -17.29 -5.09 16.58
C ASP A 50 -18.23 -4.10 15.87
N PRO A 51 -17.80 -2.84 15.69
CA PRO A 51 -18.59 -1.80 15.01
C PRO A 51 -18.99 -2.20 13.58
N ILE A 52 -18.18 -3.01 12.89
CA ILE A 52 -18.48 -3.44 11.52
C ILE A 52 -19.69 -4.37 11.51
N ASN A 53 -19.80 -5.25 12.50
CA ASN A 53 -20.97 -6.12 12.62
C ASN A 53 -22.21 -5.32 13.00
N LEU A 54 -22.07 -4.31 13.89
CA LEU A 54 -23.17 -3.41 14.23
C LEU A 54 -23.66 -2.59 13.03
N MET A 55 -22.76 -2.12 12.15
CA MET A 55 -23.16 -1.44 10.92
C MET A 55 -23.99 -2.31 9.98
N LYS A 56 -23.83 -3.65 10.02
CA LYS A 56 -24.57 -4.59 9.18
C LYS A 56 -25.97 -4.90 9.68
N THR A 57 -26.27 -4.68 10.96
CA THR A 57 -27.54 -5.11 11.55
C THR A 57 -28.72 -4.22 11.15
N ASN A 58 -28.53 -2.90 11.09
CA ASN A 58 -29.59 -2.00 10.63
C ASN A 58 -29.09 -0.68 10.01
N ARG A 59 -30.03 0.03 9.39
CA ARG A 59 -29.80 1.30 8.69
C ARG A 59 -29.23 2.39 9.60
N TYR A 60 -29.76 2.51 10.81
CA TYR A 60 -29.42 3.58 11.75
C TYR A 60 -28.00 3.43 12.28
N LEU A 61 -27.60 2.23 12.71
CA LEU A 61 -26.26 1.94 13.21
C LEU A 61 -25.20 2.13 12.11
N CYS A 62 -25.54 1.80 10.86
CA CYS A 62 -24.71 2.19 9.72
C CYS A 62 -24.54 3.71 9.62
N ASP A 63 -25.62 4.49 9.76
CA ASP A 63 -25.55 5.96 9.71
C ASP A 63 -24.80 6.59 10.87
N VAL A 64 -24.82 5.95 12.04
CA VAL A 64 -24.08 6.38 13.22
C VAL A 64 -22.58 6.08 13.06
N PHE A 65 -22.21 4.85 12.70
CA PHE A 65 -20.80 4.43 12.72
C PHE A 65 -20.06 4.66 11.41
N ALA A 66 -20.71 4.58 10.25
CA ALA A 66 -20.02 4.69 8.96
C ALA A 66 -19.23 6.01 8.79
N PRO A 67 -19.74 7.18 9.22
CA PRO A 67 -18.93 8.42 9.22
C PRO A 67 -17.64 8.32 10.01
N TYR A 68 -17.55 7.46 11.03
CA TYR A 68 -16.35 7.35 11.85
C TYR A 68 -15.27 6.45 11.21
N TYR A 69 -15.69 5.39 10.51
CA TYR A 69 -14.78 4.43 9.87
C TYR A 69 -14.43 4.77 8.43
N TYR A 70 -15.36 5.40 7.70
CA TYR A 70 -15.25 5.63 6.26
C TYR A 70 -15.11 7.10 5.86
N ASP A 71 -14.97 8.03 6.82
CA ASP A 71 -14.63 9.45 6.54
C ASP A 71 -13.39 9.58 5.64
N LYS A 72 -12.45 8.64 5.78
CA LYS A 72 -11.18 8.63 5.07
C LYS A 72 -10.93 7.24 4.51
N ILE A 73 -10.76 7.15 3.20
CA ILE A 73 -10.35 5.92 2.52
C ILE A 73 -8.92 6.07 2.03
N TYR A 74 -8.11 5.05 2.31
CA TYR A 74 -6.73 4.95 1.88
C TYR A 74 -6.58 3.73 1.00
N LEU A 75 -6.31 3.94 -0.29
CA LEU A 75 -6.08 2.90 -1.27
C LEU A 75 -4.60 2.87 -1.61
N PHE A 76 -4.01 1.68 -1.67
CA PHE A 76 -2.60 1.53 -1.99
C PHE A 76 -2.39 0.40 -3.01
N LEU A 77 -2.03 0.78 -4.23
CA LEU A 77 -1.71 -0.13 -5.32
C LEU A 77 -0.19 -0.26 -5.50
N VAL A 78 0.29 -1.48 -5.75
CA VAL A 78 1.67 -1.73 -6.13
C VAL A 78 1.71 -2.42 -7.48
N LEU A 79 2.46 -1.84 -8.41
CA LEU A 79 2.60 -2.28 -9.79
C LEU A 79 4.08 -2.57 -10.09
N THR A 80 4.33 -3.54 -10.94
CA THR A 80 5.68 -3.82 -11.44
C THR A 80 5.62 -4.54 -12.77
N LYS A 81 6.65 -4.41 -13.58
CA LYS A 81 6.82 -5.26 -14.76
C LYS A 81 7.05 -6.71 -14.36
N THR A 82 6.59 -7.62 -15.20
CA THR A 82 6.87 -9.05 -15.07
C THR A 82 8.33 -9.41 -15.34
N ASP A 83 9.14 -8.49 -15.87
CA ASP A 83 10.55 -8.72 -16.24
C ASP A 83 11.43 -9.19 -15.07
N SER A 84 11.23 -8.66 -13.86
CA SER A 84 12.00 -9.07 -12.68
C SER A 84 11.75 -10.54 -12.32
N GLU A 85 10.49 -10.96 -12.38
CA GLU A 85 10.07 -12.34 -12.18
C GLU A 85 10.53 -13.27 -13.32
N ARG A 86 10.44 -12.82 -14.59
CA ARG A 86 10.95 -13.57 -15.75
C ARG A 86 12.46 -13.77 -15.66
N LYS A 87 13.22 -12.75 -15.27
CA LYS A 87 14.69 -12.85 -15.05
C LYS A 87 15.02 -13.83 -13.94
N MET A 88 14.25 -13.81 -12.86
CA MET A 88 14.39 -14.76 -11.76
C MET A 88 14.09 -16.18 -12.25
N ASP A 89 13.02 -16.41 -13.00
CA ASP A 89 12.67 -17.72 -13.56
C ASP A 89 13.77 -18.24 -14.51
N MET A 90 14.29 -17.39 -15.40
CA MET A 90 15.37 -17.77 -16.31
C MET A 90 16.65 -18.18 -15.55
N ARG A 91 16.95 -17.55 -14.41
CA ARG A 91 18.08 -17.97 -13.55
C ARG A 91 17.84 -19.34 -12.92
N HIS A 92 16.61 -19.61 -12.45
CA HIS A 92 16.24 -20.92 -11.94
C HIS A 92 16.42 -22.02 -13.01
N LEU A 93 16.01 -21.75 -14.26
CA LEU A 93 16.26 -22.67 -15.38
C LEU A 93 17.76 -22.88 -15.63
N GLN A 94 18.56 -21.81 -15.61
CA GLN A 94 20.01 -21.90 -15.84
C GLN A 94 20.75 -22.77 -14.82
N VAL A 95 20.24 -22.86 -13.59
CA VAL A 95 20.79 -23.74 -12.55
C VAL A 95 20.15 -25.13 -12.54
N GLY A 96 19.25 -25.44 -13.48
CA GLY A 96 18.61 -26.74 -13.62
C GLY A 96 17.37 -26.95 -12.76
N ALA A 97 16.77 -25.90 -12.20
CA ALA A 97 15.52 -26.04 -11.46
C ALA A 97 14.34 -26.18 -12.43
N GLU A 98 13.56 -27.23 -12.28
CA GLU A 98 12.32 -27.45 -13.05
C GLU A 98 11.09 -26.89 -12.33
N VAL A 99 11.20 -26.73 -11.01
CA VAL A 99 10.10 -26.38 -10.13
C VAL A 99 10.56 -25.39 -9.08
N VAL A 100 9.68 -24.44 -8.77
CA VAL A 100 9.89 -23.41 -7.76
C VAL A 100 8.66 -23.34 -6.86
N TYR A 101 8.86 -22.90 -5.63
CA TYR A 101 7.77 -22.60 -4.69
C TYR A 101 7.43 -21.11 -4.80
N ASP A 102 6.14 -20.78 -4.82
CA ASP A 102 5.70 -19.40 -4.70
C ASP A 102 5.79 -18.90 -3.24
N HIS A 103 5.42 -17.64 -3.02
CA HIS A 103 5.43 -17.01 -1.68
C HIS A 103 4.41 -17.63 -0.71
N LYS A 104 3.53 -18.53 -1.17
CA LYS A 104 2.61 -19.32 -0.34
C LYS A 104 3.09 -20.76 -0.14
N GLY A 105 4.28 -21.10 -0.64
CA GLY A 105 4.81 -22.46 -0.60
C GLY A 105 4.12 -23.40 -1.59
N VAL A 106 3.40 -22.88 -2.59
CA VAL A 106 2.77 -23.72 -3.62
C VAL A 106 3.80 -24.06 -4.69
N LYS A 107 3.96 -25.36 -4.94
CA LYS A 107 4.84 -25.92 -5.96
C LYS A 107 4.32 -25.57 -7.36
N GLN A 108 5.14 -24.97 -8.21
CA GLN A 108 4.78 -24.57 -9.58
C GLN A 108 5.86 -24.96 -10.59
N SER A 109 5.44 -25.52 -11.72
CA SER A 109 6.34 -25.78 -12.85
C SER A 109 6.89 -24.46 -13.39
N LEU A 110 8.21 -24.41 -13.59
CA LEU A 110 8.86 -23.21 -14.10
C LEU A 110 8.46 -22.92 -15.55
N ALA A 111 8.27 -23.97 -16.36
CA ALA A 111 7.79 -23.84 -17.73
C ALA A 111 6.38 -23.22 -17.79
N GLU A 112 5.46 -23.68 -16.93
CA GLU A 112 4.10 -23.11 -16.83
C GLU A 112 4.11 -21.66 -16.38
N ARG A 113 4.94 -21.32 -15.37
CA ARG A 113 5.11 -19.95 -14.90
C ARG A 113 5.59 -19.04 -16.02
N ILE A 114 6.63 -19.45 -16.76
CA ILE A 114 7.18 -18.66 -17.87
C ILE A 114 6.12 -18.47 -18.95
N MET A 115 5.44 -19.54 -19.39
CA MET A 115 4.37 -19.45 -20.40
C MET A 115 3.21 -18.57 -19.95
N LYS A 116 2.78 -18.65 -18.69
CA LYS A 116 1.73 -17.78 -18.16
C LYS A 116 2.16 -16.32 -18.18
N ARG A 117 3.41 -16.04 -17.80
CA ARG A 117 3.95 -14.69 -17.67
C ARG A 117 4.23 -14.02 -19.00
N THR A 118 4.37 -14.74 -20.11
CA THR A 118 4.51 -14.13 -21.44
C THR A 118 3.23 -13.44 -21.92
N LEU A 119 2.08 -13.75 -21.31
CA LEU A 119 0.78 -13.19 -21.69
C LEU A 119 0.50 -11.81 -21.07
N TYR A 120 1.33 -11.38 -20.11
CA TYR A 120 1.08 -10.17 -19.32
C TYR A 120 2.36 -9.33 -19.22
N ASP A 121 2.21 -8.02 -19.26
CA ASP A 121 3.34 -7.08 -19.20
C ASP A 121 3.66 -6.70 -17.75
N TYR A 122 2.61 -6.57 -16.94
CA TYR A 122 2.67 -6.12 -15.56
C TYR A 122 2.06 -7.14 -14.60
N GLU A 123 2.42 -6.98 -13.34
CA GLU A 123 1.77 -7.63 -12.22
C GLU A 123 1.41 -6.59 -11.16
N VAL A 124 0.27 -6.85 -10.52
CA VAL A 124 -0.23 -6.12 -9.36
C VAL A 124 0.10 -6.93 -8.12
N LEU A 125 0.75 -6.30 -7.16
CA LEU A 125 1.17 -6.93 -5.91
C LEU A 125 0.24 -6.51 -4.78
N ASP A 126 -0.50 -7.46 -4.20
CA ASP A 126 -1.24 -7.22 -2.96
C ASP A 126 -0.23 -7.26 -1.81
N THR A 127 0.07 -6.10 -1.23
CA THR A 127 1.04 -5.97 -0.13
C THR A 127 0.37 -5.74 1.21
N GLY A 128 0.65 -6.59 2.19
CA GLY A 128 0.32 -6.39 3.60
C GLY A 128 1.44 -5.66 4.36
N VAL A 129 1.16 -5.36 5.63
CA VAL A 129 2.10 -4.69 6.55
C VAL A 129 2.40 -5.58 7.74
N ASP A 130 3.68 -5.77 8.01
CA ASP A 130 4.17 -6.28 9.29
C ASP A 130 4.40 -5.11 10.26
N ASN A 131 3.48 -4.97 11.21
CA ASN A 131 3.49 -3.90 12.20
C ASN A 131 4.65 -4.02 13.20
N GLU A 132 5.20 -5.22 13.42
CA GLU A 132 6.34 -5.42 14.32
C GLU A 132 7.59 -4.84 13.67
N TYR A 133 7.85 -5.18 12.42
CA TYR A 133 8.94 -4.58 11.64
C TYR A 133 8.79 -3.07 11.54
N LEU A 134 7.58 -2.57 11.31
CA LEU A 134 7.33 -1.14 11.20
C LEU A 134 7.56 -0.39 12.53
N LYS A 135 7.14 -1.00 13.64
CA LYS A 135 7.37 -0.47 14.99
C LYS A 135 8.86 -0.47 15.31
N THR A 136 9.56 -1.56 15.04
CA THR A 136 11.01 -1.68 15.25
C THR A 136 11.77 -0.66 14.40
N ALA A 137 11.38 -0.47 13.14
CA ALA A 137 11.94 0.56 12.28
C ALA A 137 11.78 1.97 12.89
N ASP A 138 10.62 2.28 13.48
CA ASP A 138 10.37 3.58 14.13
C ASP A 138 11.16 3.75 15.44
N GLU A 139 11.26 2.67 16.24
CA GLU A 139 11.99 2.64 17.52
C GLU A 139 13.50 2.83 17.34
N HIS A 140 14.10 2.18 16.33
CA HIS A 140 15.53 2.34 16.00
C HIS A 140 15.90 3.79 15.67
N LEU A 141 14.96 4.58 15.17
CA LEU A 141 15.19 5.97 14.78
C LEU A 141 15.01 6.95 15.94
N THR A 142 14.34 6.56 17.04
CA THR A 142 13.81 7.54 17.99
C THR A 142 13.79 7.13 19.47
N PRO A 143 14.93 6.84 20.12
CA PRO A 143 14.97 6.80 21.59
C PRO A 143 14.49 8.13 22.22
N ARG A 144 14.75 9.28 21.56
CA ARG A 144 14.40 10.63 22.07
C ARG A 144 13.03 11.19 21.63
N PHE A 145 12.48 10.79 20.48
CA PHE A 145 11.12 11.22 20.07
C PHE A 145 10.00 10.30 20.61
N SER A 146 10.36 9.15 21.18
CA SER A 146 9.45 8.25 21.92
C SER A 146 8.69 8.92 23.09
N ARG A 147 9.09 10.13 23.51
CA ARG A 147 8.35 10.94 24.52
C ARG A 147 7.09 11.60 23.98
N LEU A 148 6.95 11.71 22.66
CA LEU A 148 5.68 12.04 22.01
C LEU A 148 4.90 10.74 21.77
N LYS A 149 4.65 9.97 22.83
CA LYS A 149 3.55 9.00 22.87
C LYS A 149 2.26 9.81 22.85
N LEU A 150 1.90 10.37 21.70
CA LEU A 150 0.50 10.66 21.40
C LEU A 150 -0.24 9.38 21.76
N LYS A 151 -1.17 9.44 22.70
CA LYS A 151 -2.04 8.31 23.06
C LYS A 151 -2.67 7.83 21.76
N ARG A 152 -2.08 6.82 21.12
CA ARG A 152 -2.49 6.25 19.82
C ARG A 152 -3.75 5.42 20.06
N LYS A 153 -4.85 6.10 20.39
CA LYS A 153 -6.22 5.58 20.38
C LYS A 153 -6.95 5.97 19.10
N THR A 154 -6.28 6.63 18.15
CA THR A 154 -6.83 6.88 16.83
C THR A 154 -6.77 5.58 16.05
N ILE A 155 -7.95 5.07 15.69
CA ILE A 155 -8.13 4.01 14.70
C ILE A 155 -7.18 4.30 13.54
N ILE A 156 -6.19 3.43 13.36
CA ILE A 156 -5.30 3.49 12.22
C ILE A 156 -6.21 3.29 11.01
N PRO A 157 -6.26 4.22 10.06
CA PRO A 157 -7.07 4.03 8.88
C PRO A 157 -6.62 2.73 8.20
N SER A 158 -7.56 1.82 7.97
CA SER A 158 -7.26 0.57 7.30
C SER A 158 -6.88 0.88 5.86
N VAL A 159 -5.59 0.79 5.53
CA VAL A 159 -5.12 0.90 4.15
C VAL A 159 -5.61 -0.32 3.39
N ILE A 160 -6.30 -0.09 2.29
CA ILE A 160 -6.85 -1.14 1.41
C ILE A 160 -5.84 -1.33 0.28
N TYR A 161 -5.23 -2.50 0.22
CA TYR A 161 -4.15 -2.82 -0.71
C TYR A 161 -4.46 -3.99 -1.66
N LYS A 162 -5.60 -4.65 -1.48
CA LYS A 162 -6.01 -5.75 -2.37
C LYS A 162 -6.58 -5.16 -3.65
N TYR A 163 -6.03 -5.55 -4.79
CA TYR A 163 -6.39 -5.01 -6.10
C TYR A 163 -7.90 -5.05 -6.36
N ASP A 164 -8.52 -6.22 -6.22
CA ASP A 164 -9.96 -6.39 -6.50
C ASP A 164 -10.84 -5.53 -5.59
N GLN A 165 -10.41 -5.29 -4.34
CA GLN A 165 -11.13 -4.43 -3.40
C GLN A 165 -10.99 -2.95 -3.78
N ILE A 166 -9.79 -2.54 -4.22
CA ILE A 166 -9.54 -1.19 -4.72
C ILE A 166 -10.44 -0.93 -5.93
N ILE A 167 -10.45 -1.81 -6.93
CA ILE A 167 -11.29 -1.67 -8.11
C ILE A 167 -12.77 -1.64 -7.73
N CYS A 168 -13.23 -2.54 -6.86
CA CYS A 168 -14.60 -2.55 -6.38
C CYS A 168 -15.01 -1.22 -5.72
N ILE A 169 -14.14 -0.62 -4.91
CA ILE A 169 -14.42 0.67 -4.25
C ILE A 169 -14.48 1.78 -5.29
N LEU A 170 -13.52 1.85 -6.21
CA LEU A 170 -13.48 2.90 -7.22
C LEU A 170 -14.73 2.86 -8.10
N GLU A 171 -15.11 1.69 -8.61
CA GLU A 171 -16.24 1.51 -9.52
C GLU A 171 -17.60 1.61 -8.82
N HIS A 172 -17.80 0.84 -7.75
CA HIS A 172 -19.13 0.65 -7.16
C HIS A 172 -19.43 1.61 -6.00
N VAL A 173 -18.41 2.26 -5.43
CA VAL A 173 -18.56 3.23 -4.35
C VAL A 173 -18.30 4.65 -4.83
N ILE A 174 -17.11 4.94 -5.35
CA ILE A 174 -16.71 6.33 -5.65
C ILE A 174 -17.40 6.84 -6.92
N LYS A 175 -17.29 6.11 -8.04
CA LYS A 175 -17.90 6.49 -9.32
C LYS A 175 -19.43 6.45 -9.26
N ASN A 176 -20.03 5.57 -8.45
CA ASN A 176 -21.47 5.42 -8.32
C ASN A 176 -22.11 6.53 -7.44
N PRO A 177 -22.92 7.46 -8.00
CA PRO A 177 -23.58 8.51 -7.21
C PRO A 177 -24.65 8.00 -6.25
N ASN A 178 -25.19 6.80 -6.51
CA ASN A 178 -26.21 6.17 -5.67
C ASN A 178 -25.61 5.34 -4.53
N SER A 179 -24.28 5.22 -4.46
CA SER A 179 -23.63 4.47 -3.39
C SER A 179 -23.88 5.17 -2.05
N ARG A 180 -24.53 4.45 -1.13
CA ARG A 180 -24.76 4.96 0.21
C ARG A 180 -23.46 5.19 0.98
N LEU A 181 -22.43 4.36 0.75
CA LEU A 181 -21.14 4.49 1.42
C LEU A 181 -20.42 5.79 1.00
N ARG A 182 -20.59 6.21 -0.27
CA ARG A 182 -19.99 7.43 -0.82
C ARG A 182 -20.29 8.68 0.01
N ARG A 183 -21.50 8.78 0.58
CA ARG A 183 -21.92 9.96 1.35
C ARG A 183 -21.15 10.17 2.65
N TYR A 184 -20.48 9.13 3.16
CA TYR A 184 -19.67 9.22 4.38
C TYR A 184 -18.21 9.51 4.09
N ILE A 185 -17.76 9.28 2.85
CA ILE A 185 -16.37 9.49 2.45
C ILE A 185 -16.15 10.98 2.21
N ARG A 186 -15.36 11.62 3.06
CA ARG A 186 -14.94 13.01 2.86
C ARG A 186 -13.55 13.10 2.26
N LYS A 187 -12.71 12.08 2.45
CA LYS A 187 -11.33 12.05 1.96
C LYS A 187 -11.01 10.73 1.28
N ILE A 188 -10.44 10.81 0.09
CA ILE A 188 -9.87 9.66 -0.61
C ILE A 188 -8.40 9.92 -0.92
N MET A 189 -7.55 9.01 -0.46
CA MET A 189 -6.11 9.06 -0.68
C MET A 189 -5.69 7.78 -1.38
N VAL A 190 -5.17 7.92 -2.59
CA VAL A 190 -4.69 6.81 -3.40
C VAL A 190 -3.18 6.94 -3.55
N ASN A 191 -2.47 5.86 -3.30
CA ASN A 191 -1.05 5.77 -3.60
C ASN A 191 -0.86 4.63 -4.60
N VAL A 192 -0.07 4.88 -5.64
CA VAL A 192 0.39 3.88 -6.59
C VAL A 192 1.91 3.86 -6.54
N ALA A 193 2.49 2.72 -6.16
CA ALA A 193 3.93 2.48 -6.22
C ALA A 193 4.26 1.58 -7.41
N ILE A 194 5.12 2.04 -8.30
CA ILE A 194 5.56 1.33 -9.50
C ILE A 194 7.04 0.96 -9.32
N PHE A 195 7.31 -0.31 -9.04
CA PHE A 195 8.66 -0.83 -8.78
C PHE A 195 9.54 -0.80 -10.03
N ASP A 196 9.04 -1.39 -11.11
CA ASP A 196 9.67 -1.39 -12.44
C ASP A 196 8.66 -0.92 -13.49
N GLY A 197 9.15 -0.22 -14.51
CA GLY A 197 8.35 0.35 -15.59
C GLY A 197 7.81 1.76 -15.33
N PHE A 198 8.21 2.42 -14.23
CA PHE A 198 7.79 3.81 -13.96
C PHE A 198 8.18 4.76 -15.10
N PRO A 199 9.41 4.76 -15.65
CA PRO A 199 9.73 5.63 -16.77
C PRO A 199 8.86 5.38 -18.00
N GLU A 200 8.63 4.10 -18.33
CA GLU A 200 7.80 3.72 -19.47
C GLU A 200 6.35 4.19 -19.35
N LEU A 201 5.77 4.07 -18.15
CA LEU A 201 4.38 4.44 -17.92
C LEU A 201 4.19 5.95 -17.74
N ILE A 202 5.17 6.65 -17.17
CA ILE A 202 4.95 8.00 -16.60
C ILE A 202 5.85 9.09 -17.17
N THR A 203 7.11 8.82 -17.51
CA THR A 203 8.07 9.91 -17.81
C THR A 203 8.67 9.87 -19.21
N ASN A 204 8.54 8.75 -19.92
CA ASN A 204 8.99 8.65 -21.30
C ASN A 204 8.14 9.55 -22.19
N GLU A 205 8.79 10.23 -23.14
CA GLU A 205 8.11 11.11 -24.07
C GLU A 205 6.97 10.39 -24.81
N GLY A 206 5.80 11.03 -24.82
CA GLY A 206 4.62 10.52 -25.53
C GLY A 206 3.80 9.47 -24.77
N CYS A 207 4.11 9.16 -23.50
CA CYS A 207 3.24 8.29 -22.70
C CYS A 207 1.91 8.99 -22.37
N SER A 208 0.82 8.22 -22.44
CA SER A 208 -0.55 8.76 -22.28
C SER A 208 -0.78 9.32 -20.88
N ILE A 209 -0.19 8.69 -19.86
CA ILE A 209 -0.31 9.12 -18.46
C ILE A 209 0.32 10.50 -18.25
N GLN A 210 1.50 10.76 -18.82
CA GLN A 210 2.13 12.08 -18.73
C GLN A 210 1.29 13.15 -19.42
N GLN A 211 0.78 12.85 -20.61
CA GLN A 211 -0.11 13.77 -21.34
C GLN A 211 -1.32 14.12 -20.47
N LYS A 212 -1.93 13.12 -19.83
CA LYS A 212 -3.08 13.30 -18.94
C LYS A 212 -2.77 14.15 -17.71
N ILE A 213 -1.60 13.96 -17.10
CA ILE A 213 -1.15 14.77 -15.95
C ILE A 213 -0.97 16.23 -16.38
N GLU A 214 -0.36 16.48 -17.53
CA GLU A 214 -0.18 17.84 -18.06
C GLU A 214 -1.52 18.47 -18.47
N GLU A 215 -2.46 17.72 -19.04
CA GLU A 215 -3.83 18.18 -19.31
C GLU A 215 -4.51 18.66 -18.02
N LEU A 216 -4.51 17.84 -16.96
CA LEU A 216 -5.07 18.24 -15.66
C LEU A 216 -4.43 19.51 -15.09
N ARG A 217 -3.11 19.66 -15.29
CA ARG A 217 -2.35 20.81 -14.84
C ARG A 217 -2.72 22.08 -15.61
N ILE A 218 -2.86 21.98 -16.94
CA ILE A 218 -3.24 23.10 -17.83
C ILE A 218 -4.68 23.54 -17.54
N GLU A 219 -5.59 22.58 -17.34
CA GLU A 219 -7.00 22.86 -17.06
C GLU A 219 -7.24 23.39 -15.63
N ASN A 220 -6.20 23.43 -14.79
CA ASN A 220 -6.25 23.86 -13.38
C ASN A 220 -7.37 23.16 -12.57
N ARG A 221 -7.66 21.89 -12.92
CA ARG A 221 -8.69 21.07 -12.24
C ARG A 221 -8.22 20.53 -10.89
N SER A 222 -6.91 20.44 -10.71
CA SER A 222 -6.22 19.92 -9.52
C SER A 222 -4.85 20.58 -9.34
N GLU A 223 -4.38 20.61 -8.10
CA GLU A 223 -3.00 20.97 -7.76
C GLU A 223 -2.08 19.77 -8.09
N VAL A 224 -1.33 19.88 -9.19
CA VAL A 224 -0.34 18.88 -9.60
C VAL A 224 1.06 19.32 -9.15
N LEU A 225 1.68 18.54 -8.25
CA LEU A 225 3.04 18.76 -7.76
C LEU A 225 3.93 17.56 -8.14
N ILE A 226 5.06 17.81 -8.78
CA ILE A 226 5.96 16.76 -9.30
C ILE A 226 7.33 16.94 -8.66
N THR A 227 7.80 15.98 -7.87
CA THR A 227 9.14 15.99 -7.29
C THR A 227 10.00 14.87 -7.86
N ASP A 228 11.01 15.30 -8.62
CA ASP A 228 12.14 14.46 -9.00
C ASP A 228 13.20 14.59 -7.89
N GLN A 229 13.28 13.61 -7.01
CA GLN A 229 14.20 13.69 -5.87
C GLN A 229 15.66 13.37 -6.26
N ILE A 230 16.18 14.00 -7.31
CA ILE A 230 17.56 13.84 -7.79
C ILE A 230 18.57 14.18 -6.68
N SER A 231 18.22 15.10 -5.76
CA SER A 231 19.06 15.52 -4.62
C SER A 231 18.90 14.65 -3.36
N ASN A 232 17.93 13.73 -3.33
CA ASN A 232 17.72 12.77 -2.24
C ASN A 232 18.01 11.34 -2.69
N THR A 233 19.11 11.15 -3.42
CA THR A 233 19.69 9.82 -3.61
C THR A 233 19.91 9.18 -2.25
N MET A 234 19.06 8.20 -1.95
CA MET A 234 19.30 7.30 -0.84
C MET A 234 20.23 6.24 -1.39
N ASP A 235 21.53 6.46 -1.19
CA ASP A 235 22.47 5.36 -1.28
C ASP A 235 22.07 4.41 -0.15
N ILE A 236 21.40 3.30 -0.48
CA ILE A 236 21.13 2.24 0.48
C ILE A 236 21.94 1.03 0.00
N THR A 237 23.13 0.89 0.56
CA THR A 237 24.00 -0.27 0.33
C THR A 237 23.45 -1.44 1.14
N ILE A 238 22.34 -2.00 0.72
CA ILE A 238 21.79 -3.16 1.41
C ILE A 238 22.74 -4.32 1.11
N GLN A 239 23.48 -4.78 2.12
CA GLN A 239 24.14 -6.07 2.02
C GLN A 239 23.05 -7.14 2.12
N PRO A 240 22.74 -7.91 1.05
CA PRO A 240 21.91 -9.08 1.23
C PRO A 240 22.62 -9.94 2.27
N LYS A 241 21.97 -10.22 3.40
CA LYS A 241 22.45 -11.24 4.35
C LYS A 241 22.40 -12.58 3.62
N VAL A 242 23.50 -12.87 2.91
CA VAL A 242 23.88 -14.13 2.30
C VAL A 242 22.81 -14.72 1.35
N CYS A 243 22.90 -14.42 0.05
CA CYS A 243 22.33 -15.36 -0.93
C CYS A 243 23.16 -16.64 -0.88
N ARG A 244 22.60 -17.71 -0.30
CA ARG A 244 23.18 -19.06 -0.44
C ARG A 244 23.11 -19.57 -1.88
N CYS A 245 22.39 -18.87 -2.76
CA CYS A 245 22.30 -19.16 -4.18
C CYS A 245 23.57 -18.81 -4.99
N HIS A 246 24.55 -18.11 -4.38
CA HIS A 246 25.77 -17.67 -5.06
C HIS A 246 26.99 -18.53 -4.72
N THR A 247 26.83 -19.65 -4.01
CA THR A 247 27.90 -20.64 -3.96
C THR A 247 28.15 -21.17 -5.38
N PRO A 248 29.39 -21.09 -5.90
CA PRO A 248 29.74 -21.67 -7.18
C PRO A 248 29.25 -23.12 -7.27
N LEU A 249 28.79 -23.50 -8.46
CA LEU A 249 28.16 -24.75 -8.92
C LEU A 249 28.81 -26.09 -8.51
N THR A 250 29.74 -26.11 -7.57
CA THR A 250 30.35 -27.34 -7.09
C THR A 250 29.62 -27.81 -5.83
N THR A 251 28.73 -28.79 -6.02
CA THR A 251 28.33 -29.82 -5.05
C THR A 251 27.31 -29.48 -3.94
N MET A 252 26.25 -28.73 -4.20
CA MET A 252 25.07 -28.76 -3.32
C MET A 252 23.97 -29.61 -3.98
N PRO A 253 23.59 -30.77 -3.41
CA PRO A 253 22.46 -31.55 -3.90
C PRO A 253 21.16 -30.75 -3.71
N PHE A 254 20.31 -30.80 -4.75
CA PHE A 254 19.03 -30.07 -4.86
C PHE A 254 18.09 -30.21 -3.65
N GLU A 255 18.28 -31.25 -2.84
CA GLU A 255 17.48 -31.57 -1.64
C GLU A 255 17.72 -30.63 -0.45
N THR A 256 18.76 -29.78 -0.47
CA THR A 256 19.10 -28.90 0.66
C THR A 256 18.41 -27.52 0.67
N PHE A 257 17.48 -27.25 -0.26
CA PHE A 257 16.61 -26.06 -0.16
C PHE A 257 15.53 -26.18 0.91
N GLU A 258 15.37 -27.35 1.54
CA GLU A 258 14.53 -27.54 2.73
C GLU A 258 15.23 -27.06 4.01
N SER A 259 15.59 -25.78 4.11
CA SER A 259 16.00 -25.26 5.42
C SER A 259 14.77 -25.19 6.33
N LYS A 260 14.68 -26.10 7.31
CA LYS A 260 13.70 -26.10 8.42
C LYS A 260 13.79 -24.86 9.33
N ASP A 261 14.68 -23.93 9.02
CA ASP A 261 14.90 -22.72 9.80
C ASP A 261 13.89 -21.65 9.36
N LYS A 262 12.76 -21.61 10.07
CA LYS A 262 11.68 -20.60 9.88
C LYS A 262 12.20 -19.16 9.99
N SER A 263 13.37 -18.94 10.56
CA SER A 263 14.02 -17.64 10.68
C SER A 263 14.65 -17.13 9.37
N THR A 264 14.79 -18.01 8.37
CA THR A 264 15.31 -17.69 7.03
C THR A 264 14.24 -17.67 5.94
N GLU A 265 12.95 -17.66 6.30
CA GLU A 265 11.81 -17.34 5.40
C GLU A 265 11.82 -15.87 4.93
N TYR A 266 12.98 -15.26 4.78
CA TYR A 266 13.14 -14.14 3.86
C TYR A 266 12.96 -14.71 2.46
N GLN A 267 11.69 -14.87 2.09
CA GLN A 267 11.25 -15.27 0.77
C GLN A 267 11.96 -14.36 -0.23
N TYR A 268 12.77 -14.96 -1.10
CA TYR A 268 13.43 -14.29 -2.20
C TYR A 268 12.34 -13.70 -3.10
N THR A 269 11.90 -12.48 -2.82
CA THR A 269 11.08 -11.72 -3.75
C THR A 269 12.03 -10.99 -4.70
N PRO A 270 11.77 -11.00 -6.01
CA PRO A 270 12.60 -10.24 -6.94
C PRO A 270 12.45 -8.73 -6.78
N TYR A 271 11.59 -8.28 -5.85
CA TYR A 271 11.30 -6.88 -5.56
C TYR A 271 11.89 -6.39 -4.24
N TRP A 272 12.75 -7.16 -3.57
CA TRP A 272 13.24 -6.83 -2.23
C TRP A 272 13.78 -5.39 -2.17
N ARG A 273 14.52 -4.97 -3.20
CA ARG A 273 15.06 -3.61 -3.29
C ARG A 273 13.95 -2.56 -3.33
N GLU A 274 12.94 -2.77 -4.16
CA GLU A 274 11.85 -1.83 -4.41
C GLU A 274 10.83 -1.79 -3.27
N GLN A 275 10.79 -2.83 -2.42
CA GLN A 275 9.98 -2.84 -1.21
C GLN A 275 10.28 -1.66 -0.28
N ILE A 276 11.46 -1.03 -0.36
CA ILE A 276 11.74 0.18 0.41
C ILE A 276 10.78 1.34 0.03
N LEU A 277 10.32 1.41 -1.23
CA LEU A 277 9.32 2.40 -1.67
C LEU A 277 8.02 2.22 -0.90
N VAL A 278 7.54 0.98 -0.87
CA VAL A 278 6.28 0.62 -0.24
C VAL A 278 6.38 0.69 1.29
N GLY A 279 7.50 0.24 1.84
CA GLY A 279 7.77 0.32 3.28
C GLY A 279 7.85 1.75 3.78
N ALA A 280 8.48 2.65 3.02
CA ALA A 280 8.52 4.08 3.36
C ALA A 280 7.10 4.68 3.37
N LEU A 281 6.25 4.30 2.40
CA LEU A 281 4.85 4.72 2.35
C LEU A 281 4.04 4.15 3.52
N TYR A 282 4.22 2.88 3.89
CA TYR A 282 3.57 2.30 5.08
C TYR A 282 4.00 2.99 6.37
N HIS A 283 5.28 3.31 6.50
CA HIS A 283 5.78 4.09 7.63
C HIS A 283 5.15 5.49 7.68
N TYR A 284 4.93 6.07 6.50
CA TYR A 284 4.23 7.34 6.33
C TYR A 284 2.77 7.28 6.81
N TYR A 285 2.05 6.20 6.47
CA TYR A 285 0.68 5.96 6.91
C TYR A 285 0.59 5.68 8.41
N TYR A 286 1.47 4.83 8.93
CA TYR A 286 1.51 4.47 10.35
C TYR A 286 1.70 5.68 11.26
N ASN A 287 2.43 6.70 10.79
CA ASN A 287 2.63 7.95 11.51
C ASN A 287 1.58 9.04 11.19
N ASN A 288 0.54 8.72 10.41
CA ASN A 288 -0.49 9.66 9.93
C ASN A 288 0.04 10.87 9.15
N TRP A 289 1.28 10.84 8.66
CA TRP A 289 1.86 11.98 7.92
C TRP A 289 1.19 12.19 6.56
N ARG A 290 0.57 11.15 5.98
CA ARG A 290 -0.19 11.23 4.73
C ARG A 290 -1.28 12.30 4.73
N ILE A 291 -1.90 12.55 5.88
CA ILE A 291 -2.95 13.56 6.01
C ILE A 291 -2.37 14.97 5.85
N GLY A 292 -1.14 15.22 6.30
CA GLY A 292 -0.48 16.51 6.15
C GLY A 292 -0.28 16.88 4.68
N ILE A 293 0.13 15.92 3.86
CA ILE A 293 0.37 16.12 2.41
C ILE A 293 -0.87 16.60 1.67
N LEU A 294 -2.07 16.18 2.10
CA LEU A 294 -3.32 16.60 1.47
C LEU A 294 -3.52 18.13 1.51
N GLN A 295 -2.89 18.80 2.48
CA GLN A 295 -2.98 20.25 2.64
C GLN A 295 -1.92 21.00 1.83
N GLU A 296 -0.88 20.31 1.37
CA GLU A 296 0.26 20.92 0.68
C GLU A 296 -0.08 21.30 -0.76
N ASN A 297 0.30 22.53 -1.11
CA ASN A 297 0.03 23.14 -2.42
C ASN A 297 1.29 23.74 -3.06
N THR A 298 2.46 23.61 -2.42
CA THR A 298 3.72 24.09 -2.98
C THR A 298 4.73 22.97 -3.16
N GLN A 299 5.43 23.03 -4.29
CA GLN A 299 6.48 22.09 -4.66
C GLN A 299 7.55 21.97 -3.57
N GLU A 300 8.03 23.10 -3.05
CA GLU A 300 9.09 23.17 -2.03
C GLU A 300 8.69 22.45 -0.73
N ARG A 301 7.42 22.59 -0.30
CA ARG A 301 6.95 21.89 0.89
C ARG A 301 6.78 20.40 0.63
N PHE A 302 6.16 20.03 -0.49
CA PHE A 302 5.99 18.63 -0.88
C PHE A 302 7.33 17.89 -0.96
N GLU A 303 8.36 18.54 -1.48
CA GLU A 303 9.75 18.06 -1.49
C GLU A 303 10.31 17.81 -0.09
N LYS A 304 9.86 18.52 0.94
CA LYS A 304 10.35 18.35 2.32
C LYS A 304 9.55 17.31 3.10
N VAL A 305 8.26 17.14 2.78
CA VAL A 305 7.34 16.33 3.59
C VAL A 305 6.99 14.98 3.00
N ASN A 306 7.34 14.67 1.74
CA ASN A 306 7.04 13.34 1.18
C ASN A 306 7.74 12.20 1.95
N ALA A 307 7.28 10.97 1.73
CA ALA A 307 7.71 9.81 2.50
C ALA A 307 9.22 9.58 2.48
N PHE A 308 9.86 9.80 1.32
CA PHE A 308 11.30 9.61 1.19
C PHE A 308 12.11 10.75 1.80
N SER A 309 11.62 11.98 1.70
CA SER A 309 12.25 13.10 2.41
C SER A 309 12.21 12.91 3.92
N ILE A 310 11.08 12.46 4.48
CA ILE A 310 11.00 12.16 5.91
C ILE A 310 11.95 11.01 6.27
N LEU A 311 11.97 9.93 5.47
CA LEU A 311 12.88 8.82 5.68
C LEU A 311 14.36 9.28 5.64
N LYS A 312 14.73 10.13 4.66
CA LYS A 312 16.09 10.70 4.54
C LYS A 312 16.44 11.58 5.74
N ILE A 313 15.53 12.44 6.19
CA ILE A 313 15.74 13.29 7.38
C ILE A 313 16.00 12.41 8.60
N LYS A 314 15.20 11.34 8.78
CA LYS A 314 15.39 10.40 9.88
C LYS A 314 16.73 9.68 9.82
N MET A 315 17.12 9.20 8.63
CA MET A 315 18.44 8.60 8.41
C MET A 315 19.57 9.60 8.65
N THR A 316 19.34 10.88 8.34
CA THR A 316 20.32 11.94 8.58
C THR A 316 20.56 12.19 10.07
N TYR A 317 19.53 12.00 10.89
CA TYR A 317 19.66 12.10 12.34
C TYR A 317 20.56 10.99 12.93
N ILE A 318 20.47 9.76 12.40
CA ILE A 318 21.37 8.65 12.76
C ILE A 318 22.84 9.07 12.57
N TYR A 319 23.15 9.82 11.50
CA TYR A 319 24.51 10.25 11.20
C TYR A 319 25.15 11.18 12.24
N ARG A 320 24.38 11.77 13.16
CA ARG A 320 24.92 12.67 14.18
C ARG A 320 25.40 11.96 15.46
N VAL A 321 25.16 10.66 15.62
CA VAL A 321 25.32 9.97 16.91
C VAL A 321 26.46 8.93 16.95
N SER A 322 27.00 8.49 15.80
CA SER A 322 27.82 7.27 15.74
C SER A 322 29.15 7.43 14.97
N ASN A 323 30.06 6.46 15.10
CA ASN A 323 31.24 6.34 14.21
C ASN A 323 30.84 5.73 12.84
N LEU A 324 31.70 5.81 11.81
CA LEU A 324 31.35 5.43 10.42
C LEU A 324 30.79 4.00 10.29
N LYS A 325 31.44 3.01 10.93
CA LYS A 325 31.04 1.60 10.87
C LYS A 325 29.67 1.36 11.49
N GLU A 326 29.41 2.02 12.62
CA GLU A 326 28.11 1.95 13.30
C GLU A 326 27.02 2.69 12.51
N LYS A 327 27.34 3.79 11.81
CA LYS A 327 26.40 4.47 10.90
C LYS A 327 25.94 3.57 9.77
N GLU A 328 26.87 2.87 9.11
CA GLU A 328 26.55 1.92 8.03
C GLU A 328 25.67 0.78 8.55
N LYS A 329 26.03 0.20 9.69
CA LYS A 329 25.23 -0.85 10.33
C LYS A 329 23.80 -0.39 10.63
N LEU A 330 23.62 0.78 11.26
CA LEU A 330 22.29 1.30 11.61
C LEU A 330 21.48 1.65 10.35
N LYS A 331 22.14 2.14 9.30
CA LYS A 331 21.52 2.41 8.01
C LYS A 331 20.96 1.12 7.39
N ASP A 332 21.76 0.07 7.39
CA ASP A 332 21.39 -1.23 6.82
C ASP A 332 20.29 -1.90 7.64
N GLU A 333 20.38 -1.84 8.98
CA GLU A 333 19.34 -2.32 9.88
C GLU A 333 18.03 -1.57 9.64
N HIS A 334 18.06 -0.24 9.57
CA HIS A 334 16.85 0.54 9.36
C HIS A 334 16.20 0.25 8.00
N ALA A 335 16.99 0.23 6.93
CA ALA A 335 16.50 -0.14 5.60
C ALA A 335 15.90 -1.54 5.59
N THR A 336 16.58 -2.52 6.21
CA THR A 336 16.09 -3.89 6.34
C THR A 336 14.74 -3.93 7.05
N HIS A 337 14.55 -3.14 8.12
CA HIS A 337 13.26 -3.12 8.82
C HIS A 337 12.15 -2.46 8.01
N ILE A 338 12.45 -1.39 7.28
CA ILE A 338 11.48 -0.73 6.39
C ILE A 338 11.10 -1.65 5.23
N GLN A 339 12.03 -2.41 4.66
CA GLN A 339 11.72 -3.40 3.62
C GLN A 339 10.94 -4.59 4.19
N GLY A 340 11.41 -5.14 5.32
CA GLY A 340 10.81 -6.28 6.00
C GLY A 340 9.40 -6.01 6.52
N CYS A 341 8.97 -4.75 6.63
CA CYS A 341 7.59 -4.45 6.96
C CYS A 341 6.61 -4.74 5.81
N VAL A 342 7.09 -4.94 4.59
CA VAL A 342 6.25 -5.23 3.42
C VAL A 342 6.08 -6.74 3.29
N ARG A 343 4.84 -7.22 3.46
CA ARG A 343 4.49 -8.62 3.23
C ARG A 343 3.82 -8.78 1.88
N LEU A 344 4.33 -9.63 1.02
CA LEU A 344 3.64 -9.97 -0.23
C LEU A 344 2.57 -11.02 0.03
N GLU A 345 1.30 -10.71 -0.25
CA GLU A 345 0.18 -11.61 0.03
C GLU A 345 -0.35 -12.30 -1.22
N ASN A 346 -0.44 -11.58 -2.32
CA ASN A 346 -0.94 -12.12 -3.57
C ASN A 346 -0.35 -11.38 -4.77
N LYS A 347 -0.51 -11.98 -5.95
CA LYS A 347 -0.15 -11.39 -7.23
C LYS A 347 -1.26 -11.61 -8.25
N SER A 348 -1.53 -10.58 -9.03
CA SER A 348 -2.40 -10.65 -10.20
C SER A 348 -1.61 -10.19 -11.42
N PHE A 349 -1.84 -10.80 -12.57
CA PHE A 349 -1.15 -10.43 -13.81
C PHE A 349 -2.08 -9.63 -14.70
N VAL A 350 -1.58 -8.55 -15.27
CA VAL A 350 -2.37 -7.60 -16.06
C VAL A 350 -1.59 -7.13 -17.28
N THR A 351 -2.32 -6.80 -18.35
CA THR A 351 -1.71 -6.25 -19.56
C THR A 351 -1.28 -4.80 -19.34
N LYS A 352 -0.38 -4.29 -20.17
CA LYS A 352 -0.01 -2.87 -20.16
C LYS A 352 -1.22 -1.95 -20.34
N ASN A 353 -2.09 -2.25 -21.30
CA ASN A 353 -3.30 -1.47 -21.55
C ASN A 353 -4.20 -1.40 -20.30
N THR A 354 -4.36 -2.51 -19.57
CA THR A 354 -5.13 -2.52 -18.31
C THR A 354 -4.53 -1.58 -17.26
N VAL A 355 -3.19 -1.52 -17.16
CA VAL A 355 -2.50 -0.62 -16.24
C VAL A 355 -2.65 0.84 -16.66
N GLU A 356 -2.46 1.15 -17.95
CA GLU A 356 -2.59 2.50 -18.48
C GLU A 356 -4.02 3.03 -18.27
N THR A 357 -5.04 2.26 -18.66
CA THR A 357 -6.45 2.64 -18.43
C THR A 357 -6.74 2.86 -16.95
N LEU A 358 -6.24 2.00 -16.05
CA LEU A 358 -6.43 2.18 -14.61
C LEU A 358 -5.80 3.49 -14.09
N LEU A 359 -4.59 3.81 -14.55
CA LEU A 359 -3.90 5.04 -14.13
C LEU A 359 -4.60 6.28 -14.69
N GLU A 360 -5.04 6.27 -15.95
CA GLU A 360 -5.84 7.33 -16.56
C GLU A 360 -7.15 7.55 -15.80
N ASP A 361 -7.88 6.48 -15.51
CA ASP A 361 -9.11 6.51 -14.74
C ASP A 361 -8.91 7.10 -13.34
N LEU A 362 -7.81 6.74 -12.67
CA LEU A 362 -7.46 7.29 -11.36
C LEU A 362 -7.17 8.79 -11.46
N ILE A 363 -6.43 9.22 -12.46
CA ILE A 363 -6.10 10.63 -12.70
C ILE A 363 -7.38 11.43 -12.98
N ASP A 364 -8.23 10.95 -13.88
CA ASP A 364 -9.52 11.56 -14.22
C ASP A 364 -10.45 11.63 -13.01
N LEU A 365 -10.54 10.55 -12.24
CA LEU A 365 -11.35 10.49 -11.03
C LEU A 365 -10.92 11.56 -10.02
N MET A 366 -9.60 11.69 -9.80
CA MET A 366 -9.03 12.63 -8.82
C MET A 366 -9.11 14.08 -9.32
N GLY A 367 -9.15 14.30 -10.63
CA GLY A 367 -9.38 15.60 -11.27
C GLY A 367 -10.86 16.00 -11.39
N SER A 368 -11.79 15.05 -11.28
CA SER A 368 -13.19 15.27 -11.62
C SER A 368 -13.97 16.10 -10.60
N ASN A 369 -14.53 17.23 -11.06
CA ASN A 369 -15.51 18.03 -10.30
C ASN A 369 -16.82 17.26 -10.05
N SER A 370 -17.29 16.49 -11.03
CA SER A 370 -18.61 15.83 -10.97
C SER A 370 -18.62 14.62 -10.03
N ILE A 371 -17.49 13.92 -9.91
CA ILE A 371 -17.37 12.74 -9.05
C ILE A 371 -16.83 13.11 -7.67
N CYS A 372 -15.74 13.88 -7.64
CA CYS A 372 -14.97 14.15 -6.43
C CYS A 372 -15.15 15.58 -5.90
N GLY A 373 -16.14 16.34 -6.39
CA GLY A 373 -16.36 17.74 -6.03
C GLY A 373 -16.55 18.02 -4.52
N ASN A 374 -17.09 17.05 -3.79
CA ASN A 374 -17.37 17.18 -2.35
C ASN A 374 -16.34 16.45 -1.46
N MET A 375 -15.26 15.93 -2.03
CA MET A 375 -14.25 15.13 -1.32
C MET A 375 -12.86 15.77 -1.44
N ASP A 376 -12.08 15.72 -0.37
CA ASP A 376 -10.63 15.95 -0.47
C ASP A 376 -10.01 14.72 -1.15
N CYS A 377 -9.34 14.93 -2.28
CA CYS A 377 -8.76 13.84 -3.07
C CYS A 377 -7.26 14.03 -3.21
N SER A 378 -6.51 12.94 -3.12
CA SER A 378 -5.06 12.98 -3.30
C SER A 378 -4.56 11.68 -3.89
N LEU A 379 -3.96 11.76 -5.07
CA LEU A 379 -3.26 10.68 -5.73
C LEU A 379 -1.76 10.90 -5.65
N ILE A 380 -1.01 9.90 -5.20
CA ILE A 380 0.44 9.86 -5.28
C ILE A 380 0.84 8.74 -6.23
N LEU A 381 1.51 9.08 -7.32
CA LEU A 381 2.23 8.12 -8.16
C LEU A 381 3.70 8.14 -7.73
N SER A 382 4.29 6.97 -7.51
CA SER A 382 5.67 6.84 -7.07
C SER A 382 6.39 5.73 -7.81
N GLY A 383 7.68 5.89 -8.06
CA GLY A 383 8.51 4.88 -8.70
C GLY A 383 9.97 5.28 -8.76
N ILE A 384 10.79 4.55 -9.53
CA ILE A 384 12.24 4.76 -9.63
C ILE A 384 12.60 5.15 -11.07
N LEU A 385 13.30 6.27 -11.26
CA LEU A 385 13.69 6.76 -12.58
C LEU A 385 14.95 6.11 -13.16
N ASP A 386 15.93 5.78 -12.32
CA ASP A 386 17.25 5.33 -12.78
C ASP A 386 17.46 3.87 -12.44
N TYR A 387 16.93 2.99 -13.29
CA TYR A 387 17.14 1.55 -13.21
C TYR A 387 18.46 1.17 -13.92
N LYS A 388 19.60 1.71 -13.46
CA LYS A 388 20.90 1.13 -13.82
C LYS A 388 20.96 -0.26 -13.21
N MET A 389 20.65 -1.29 -14.00
CA MET A 389 20.88 -2.69 -13.63
C MET A 389 22.39 -2.93 -13.52
N GLY A 390 22.96 -2.60 -12.37
CA GLY A 390 24.32 -2.98 -12.00
C GLY A 390 24.40 -4.43 -11.53
N PHE A 391 23.82 -5.39 -12.25
CA PHE A 391 24.18 -6.81 -12.09
C PHE A 391 25.41 -7.10 -12.95
N THR A 392 26.52 -6.41 -12.71
CA THR A 392 27.71 -6.52 -13.57
C THR A 392 28.84 -7.36 -12.97
N ASN A 393 28.71 -7.95 -11.77
CA ASN A 393 29.75 -8.89 -11.33
C ASN A 393 29.29 -9.94 -10.29
N PRO A 394 29.18 -11.23 -10.65
CA PRO A 394 28.88 -12.30 -9.70
C PRO A 394 30.04 -12.65 -8.74
N LYS A 395 31.19 -11.96 -8.83
CA LYS A 395 32.37 -12.24 -8.00
C LYS A 395 32.53 -11.35 -6.77
N ALA A 396 31.73 -10.29 -6.63
CA ALA A 396 31.78 -9.41 -5.46
C ALA A 396 30.66 -9.77 -4.48
N LEU A 397 31.03 -10.24 -3.29
CA LEU A 397 30.13 -10.55 -2.16
C LEU A 397 29.40 -9.31 -1.62
N SER A 398 29.81 -8.10 -1.99
CA SER A 398 29.09 -6.86 -1.74
C SER A 398 28.25 -6.51 -2.97
N ILE A 399 26.99 -6.91 -2.97
CA ILE A 399 26.02 -6.42 -3.95
C ILE A 399 25.70 -4.99 -3.54
N ASP A 400 26.31 -4.03 -4.24
CA ASP A 400 25.86 -2.64 -4.16
C ASP A 400 24.47 -2.61 -4.78
N LEU A 401 23.44 -2.58 -3.94
CA LEU A 401 22.04 -2.59 -4.40
C LEU A 401 21.67 -1.29 -5.13
N GLY A 402 22.62 -0.38 -5.35
CA GLY A 402 22.53 0.73 -6.29
C GLY A 402 21.70 1.88 -5.73
N ILE A 403 22.11 3.10 -6.06
CA ILE A 403 21.45 4.33 -5.64
C ILE A 403 20.00 4.33 -6.14
N LEU A 404 19.05 4.42 -5.21
CA LEU A 404 17.64 4.60 -5.53
C LEU A 404 17.34 6.08 -5.74
N LYS A 405 16.67 6.40 -6.86
CA LYS A 405 16.16 7.74 -7.18
C LYS A 405 14.63 7.67 -7.26
N PRO A 406 13.95 7.72 -6.10
CA PRO A 406 12.51 7.69 -6.05
C PRO A 406 11.95 9.02 -6.59
N THR A 407 10.91 8.93 -7.39
CA THR A 407 10.16 10.08 -7.90
C THR A 407 8.73 10.01 -7.40
N PHE A 408 8.17 11.17 -7.07
CA PHE A 408 6.78 11.29 -6.63
C PHE A 408 6.05 12.33 -7.47
N ILE A 409 4.88 11.94 -7.98
CA ILE A 409 3.91 12.85 -8.56
C ILE A 409 2.71 12.86 -7.64
N MET A 410 2.28 14.05 -7.24
CA MET A 410 1.09 14.24 -6.44
C MET A 410 0.05 15.03 -7.22
N ILE A 411 -1.18 14.56 -7.17
CA ILE A 411 -2.35 15.24 -7.70
C ILE A 411 -3.29 15.43 -6.53
N ASN A 412 -3.39 16.66 -6.04
CA ASN A 412 -4.26 17.04 -4.95
C ASN A 412 -5.46 17.81 -5.48
N ARG A 413 -6.61 17.59 -4.85
CA ARG A 413 -7.82 18.33 -5.12
C ARG A 413 -8.56 18.56 -3.81
N LYS A 414 -8.98 19.81 -3.61
CA LYS A 414 -9.83 20.20 -2.47
C LYS A 414 -11.25 20.46 -2.97
N PRO A 415 -12.27 20.29 -2.12
CA PRO A 415 -13.63 20.71 -2.42
C PRO A 415 -13.66 22.20 -2.75
N ASN A 416 -14.56 22.60 -3.65
CA ASN A 416 -14.83 24.01 -3.86
C ASN A 416 -15.47 24.57 -2.58
N THR A 417 -14.73 25.38 -1.83
CA THR A 417 -15.30 26.20 -0.77
C THR A 417 -16.03 27.37 -1.42
N ASN A 418 -17.31 27.20 -1.72
CA ASN A 418 -18.20 28.31 -2.08
C ASN A 418 -18.48 29.19 -0.88
#